data_AF-Q9R855-F1
#
_entry.id   AF-Q9R855-F1
#
_cell.length_a   1.000
_cell.length_b   1.000
_cell.length_c   1.000
_cell.angle_alpha   90.00
_cell.angle_beta   90.00
_cell.angle_gamma   90.00
#
_symmetry.space_group_name_H-M   'P 1'
#
loop_
_entity.id
_entity.type
_entity.pdbx_description
1 polymer ?
#
loop_
_entity_poly.entity_id
_entity_poly.type
_entity_poly.pdbx_seq_one_letter_code
_entity_poly.pdbx_strand_id
1 'polypeptide(L)'
;GTGIGALSEIINRFSNTLGVRASYNVMATGGTPVQSGTVRELTINGVEIGTVNDVHKNDADGRLTNAINSVKDRTGVEASLDIQGRINLHSIDGRAISVHVASASGQVFGGGN
;
A
#
# COMPACT_ATOMS: atom_id res chain seq x y z
N GLY A 1 -7.96 -17.32 -0.59
CA GLY A 1 -7.41 -16.01 -0.19
C GLY A 1 -6.71 -16.14 1.14
N THR A 2 -5.72 -15.30 1.40
CA THR A 2 -5.11 -15.11 2.73
C THR A 2 -5.47 -13.72 3.25
N GLY A 3 -5.32 -13.47 4.56
CA GLY A 3 -5.65 -12.17 5.17
C GLY A 3 -7.10 -12.07 5.69
N ILE A 4 -7.42 -10.88 6.22
CA ILE A 4 -8.73 -10.55 6.82
C ILE A 4 -9.85 -10.56 5.77
N GLY A 5 -9.55 -10.24 4.51
CA GLY A 5 -10.52 -10.29 3.42
C GLY A 5 -11.13 -11.67 3.21
N ALA A 6 -10.32 -12.73 3.28
CA ALA A 6 -10.78 -14.10 3.15
C ALA A 6 -11.69 -14.54 4.33
N LEU A 7 -11.42 -14.05 5.54
CA LEU A 7 -12.27 -14.31 6.70
C LEU A 7 -13.62 -13.59 6.56
N SER A 8 -13.60 -12.32 6.14
CA SER A 8 -14.83 -11.56 5.90
C SER A 8 -15.69 -12.20 4.80
N GLU A 9 -15.09 -12.77 3.76
CA GLU A 9 -15.79 -13.50 2.71
C GLU A 9 -16.50 -14.75 3.27
N ILE A 10 -15.85 -15.51 4.16
CA ILE A 10 -16.46 -16.68 4.83
C ILE A 10 -17.63 -16.24 5.72
N ILE A 11 -17.46 -15.19 6.53
CA ILE A 11 -18.55 -14.67 7.39
C ILE A 11 -19.74 -14.25 6.53
N ASN A 12 -19.50 -13.54 5.42
CA ASN A 12 -20.54 -13.10 4.51
C ASN A 12 -21.22 -14.26 3.77
N ARG A 13 -20.52 -15.36 3.48
CA ARG A 13 -21.11 -16.58 2.91
C ARG A 13 -22.18 -17.18 3.83
N PHE A 14 -22.01 -17.07 5.14
CA PHE A 14 -22.95 -17.56 6.15
C PHE A 14 -23.80 -16.44 6.77
N SER A 15 -23.85 -15.24 6.19
CA SER A 15 -24.53 -14.08 6.80
C SER A 15 -26.02 -14.32 7.04
N ASN A 16 -26.68 -15.11 6.17
CA ASN A 16 -28.09 -15.45 6.31
C ASN A 16 -28.37 -16.33 7.55
N THR A 17 -27.38 -17.09 7.99
CA THR A 17 -27.47 -17.94 9.19
C THR A 17 -26.98 -17.21 10.44
N LEU A 18 -25.91 -16.42 10.30
CA LEU A 18 -25.27 -15.76 11.44
C LEU A 18 -25.90 -14.40 11.79
N GLY A 19 -26.66 -13.79 10.87
CA GLY A 19 -27.22 -12.44 11.04
C GLY A 19 -26.17 -11.31 11.06
N VAL A 20 -24.89 -11.63 10.84
CA VAL A 20 -23.78 -10.68 10.82
C VAL A 20 -23.19 -10.54 9.42
N ARG A 21 -22.69 -9.34 9.11
CA ARG A 21 -21.90 -9.05 7.91
C ARG A 21 -20.54 -8.53 8.33
N ALA A 22 -19.49 -8.98 7.67
CA ALA A 22 -18.13 -8.55 7.92
C ALA A 22 -17.63 -7.66 6.77
N SER A 23 -16.93 -6.58 7.12
CA SER A 23 -16.14 -5.78 6.21
C SER A 23 -14.68 -5.79 6.66
N TYR A 24 -13.77 -5.40 5.77
CA TYR A 24 -12.36 -5.22 6.07
C TYR A 24 -11.91 -3.88 5.51
N ASN A 25 -10.92 -3.28 6.17
CA ASN A 25 -10.20 -2.13 5.65
C ASN A 25 -8.74 -2.31 6.04
N VAL A 26 -7.86 -2.49 5.07
CA VAL A 26 -6.42 -2.61 5.32
C VAL A 26 -5.75 -1.45 4.61
N MET A 27 -5.31 -0.48 5.41
CA MET A 27 -4.65 0.73 4.94
C MET A 27 -3.34 0.92 5.69
N ALA A 28 -2.33 1.42 4.98
CA ALA A 28 -1.09 1.90 5.55
C ALA A 28 -0.83 3.32 5.02
N THR A 29 -0.67 4.28 5.93
CA THR A 29 -0.43 5.68 5.59
C THR A 29 0.94 6.09 6.08
N GLY A 30 1.73 6.76 5.24
CA GLY A 30 3.01 7.35 5.62
C GLY A 30 2.83 8.35 6.77
N GLY A 31 3.78 8.37 7.72
CA GLY A 31 3.77 9.31 8.84
C GLY A 31 4.05 10.75 8.39
N THR A 32 4.86 10.93 7.34
CA THR A 32 5.25 12.21 6.77
C THR A 32 4.95 12.27 5.27
N PRO A 33 4.86 13.48 4.68
CA PRO A 33 4.69 13.62 3.24
C PRO A 33 5.87 13.01 2.48
N VAL A 34 5.61 12.51 1.28
CA VAL A 34 6.65 12.01 0.37
C VAL A 34 7.67 13.13 0.13
N GLN A 35 8.94 12.85 0.42
CA GLN A 35 10.02 13.81 0.18
C GLN A 35 10.62 13.60 -1.20
N SER A 36 11.32 14.61 -1.71
CA SER A 36 12.07 14.45 -2.95
C SER A 36 13.28 13.55 -2.74
N GLY A 37 13.55 12.62 -3.65
CA GLY A 37 14.71 11.75 -3.57
C GLY A 37 14.58 10.48 -4.41
N THR A 38 15.32 9.45 -4.03
CA THR A 38 15.27 8.14 -4.70
C THR A 38 14.81 7.08 -3.70
N VAL A 39 13.80 6.31 -4.10
CA VAL A 39 13.34 5.13 -3.37
C VAL A 39 14.01 3.90 -3.97
N ARG A 40 14.91 3.26 -3.23
CA ARG A 40 15.66 2.08 -3.68
C ARG A 40 15.07 0.81 -3.09
N GLU A 41 15.15 -0.27 -3.87
CA GLU A 41 14.76 -1.63 -3.46
C GLU A 41 13.32 -1.70 -2.92
N LEU A 42 12.40 -0.95 -3.54
CA LEU A 42 11.00 -0.95 -3.16
C LEU A 42 10.39 -2.32 -3.44
N THR A 43 9.89 -2.94 -2.40
CA THR A 43 9.23 -4.24 -2.44
C THR A 43 7.94 -4.17 -1.65
N ILE A 44 6.82 -4.54 -2.25
CA ILE A 44 5.50 -4.56 -1.58
C ILE A 44 4.94 -5.98 -1.64
N ASN A 45 4.53 -6.52 -0.50
CA ASN A 45 3.99 -7.88 -0.37
C ASN A 45 4.89 -8.95 -1.02
N GLY A 46 6.21 -8.76 -0.95
CA GLY A 46 7.21 -9.65 -1.55
C GLY A 46 7.39 -9.50 -3.06
N VAL A 47 6.70 -8.56 -3.70
CA VAL A 47 6.88 -8.22 -5.12
C VAL A 47 7.84 -7.05 -5.24
N GLU A 48 8.96 -7.27 -5.93
CA GLU A 48 9.93 -6.22 -6.23
C GLU A 48 9.36 -5.25 -7.27
N ILE A 49 9.32 -3.97 -6.90
CA ILE A 49 9.02 -2.83 -7.79
C ILE A 49 10.35 -2.26 -8.32
N GLY A 50 11.40 -2.30 -7.50
CA GLY A 50 12.74 -1.87 -7.85
C GLY A 50 13.06 -0.45 -7.36
N THR A 51 13.85 0.30 -8.13
CA THR A 51 14.28 1.65 -7.76
C THR A 51 13.48 2.72 -8.51
N VAL A 52 12.86 3.62 -7.75
CA VAL A 52 12.18 4.81 -8.26
C VAL A 52 13.08 6.01 -8.04
N ASN A 53 13.77 6.43 -9.10
CA ASN A 53 14.62 7.63 -9.10
C ASN A 53 13.76 8.89 -9.25
N ASP A 54 14.29 10.03 -8.79
CA ASP A 54 13.71 11.36 -9.00
C ASP A 54 12.26 11.50 -8.53
N VAL A 55 11.92 10.86 -7.40
CA VAL A 55 10.65 11.11 -6.73
C VAL A 55 10.63 12.58 -6.30
N HIS A 56 9.57 13.30 -6.66
CA HIS A 56 9.39 14.69 -6.25
C HIS A 56 8.63 14.78 -4.93
N LYS A 57 8.74 15.92 -4.25
CA LYS A 57 7.97 16.17 -3.03
C LYS A 57 6.48 16.00 -3.32
N ASN A 58 5.77 15.32 -2.41
CA ASN A 58 4.38 14.93 -2.55
C ASN A 58 4.10 14.09 -3.82
N ASP A 59 5.11 13.40 -4.36
CA ASP A 59 5.03 12.63 -5.60
C ASP A 59 4.31 13.41 -6.71
N ALA A 60 4.74 14.67 -6.92
CA ALA A 60 4.05 15.63 -7.77
C ALA A 60 3.95 15.21 -9.25
N ASP A 61 4.85 14.33 -9.70
CA ASP A 61 4.85 13.73 -11.03
C ASP A 61 4.15 12.35 -11.07
N GLY A 62 3.63 11.88 -9.92
CA GLY A 62 2.92 10.62 -9.76
C GLY A 62 3.81 9.39 -9.94
N ARG A 63 5.13 9.55 -9.91
CA ARG A 63 6.08 8.51 -10.30
C ARG A 63 6.11 7.36 -9.31
N LEU A 64 6.09 7.67 -8.01
CA LEU A 64 6.07 6.67 -6.94
C LEU A 64 4.75 5.91 -6.91
N THR A 65 3.63 6.63 -6.94
CA THR A 65 2.29 6.02 -6.98
C THR A 65 2.09 5.18 -8.23
N ASN A 66 2.52 5.65 -9.41
CA ASN A 66 2.45 4.88 -10.65
C ASN A 66 3.32 3.62 -10.61
N ALA A 67 4.54 3.69 -10.05
CA ALA A 67 5.41 2.53 -9.93
C ALA A 67 4.78 1.42 -9.08
N ILE A 68 4.13 1.78 -7.97
CA ILE A 68 3.39 0.84 -7.12
C ILE A 68 2.16 0.30 -7.86
N ASN A 69 1.37 1.20 -8.45
CA ASN A 69 0.13 0.83 -9.13
C ASN A 69 0.35 -0.02 -10.39
N SER A 70 1.53 0.06 -11.01
CA SER A 70 1.92 -0.80 -12.14
C SER A 70 1.99 -2.28 -11.79
N VAL A 71 2.16 -2.63 -10.51
CA VAL A 71 2.20 -4.02 -10.04
C VAL A 71 1.06 -4.36 -9.07
N LYS A 72 0.02 -3.51 -9.00
CA LYS A 72 -1.09 -3.64 -8.05
C LYS A 72 -1.79 -5.00 -8.10
N ASP A 73 -1.92 -5.58 -9.29
CA ASP A 73 -2.59 -6.87 -9.47
C ASP A 73 -1.76 -8.03 -8.88
N ARG A 74 -0.43 -7.84 -8.79
CA ARG A 74 0.50 -8.81 -8.19
C ARG A 74 0.63 -8.59 -6.69
N THR A 75 0.78 -7.33 -6.28
CA THR A 75 0.95 -6.95 -4.86
C THR A 75 -0.35 -7.05 -4.07
N GLY A 76 -1.51 -6.84 -4.71
CA GLY A 76 -2.79 -6.66 -4.02
C GLY A 76 -2.90 -5.32 -3.31
N VAL A 77 -2.11 -4.32 -3.71
CA VAL A 77 -2.01 -3.01 -3.05
C VAL A 77 -2.14 -1.89 -4.07
N GLU A 78 -3.01 -0.93 -3.79
CA GLU A 78 -3.17 0.32 -4.53
C GLU A 78 -2.58 1.49 -3.73
N ALA A 79 -1.82 2.35 -4.40
CA ALA A 79 -1.22 3.55 -3.82
C ALA A 79 -1.94 4.82 -4.27
N SER A 80 -2.15 5.73 -3.34
CA SER A 80 -2.69 7.08 -3.56
C SER A 80 -1.98 8.10 -2.66
N LEU A 81 -2.17 9.40 -2.94
CA LEU A 81 -1.67 10.48 -2.11
C LEU A 81 -2.83 11.18 -1.43
N ASP A 82 -2.65 11.60 -0.17
CA ASP A 82 -3.60 12.50 0.47
C ASP A 82 -3.31 13.98 0.15
N ILE A 83 -4.22 14.85 0.60
CA ILE A 83 -4.10 16.30 0.47
C ILE A 83 -2.84 16.88 1.17
N GLN A 84 -2.24 16.12 2.08
CA GLN A 84 -1.03 16.50 2.80
C GLN A 84 0.24 16.00 2.10
N GLY A 85 0.11 15.24 1.00
CA GLY A 85 1.22 14.66 0.24
C GLY A 85 1.77 13.38 0.84
N ARG A 86 1.05 12.74 1.78
CA ARG A 86 1.43 11.45 2.37
C ARG A 86 0.93 10.33 1.48
N ILE A 87 1.74 9.28 1.35
CA ILE A 87 1.36 8.09 0.60
C ILE A 87 0.38 7.24 1.42
N ASN A 88 -0.67 6.77 0.77
CA ASN A 88 -1.67 5.87 1.30
C ASN A 88 -1.69 4.60 0.46
N LEU A 89 -1.46 3.47 1.11
CA LEU A 89 -1.52 2.15 0.53
C LEU A 89 -2.80 1.48 1.02
N HIS A 90 -3.59 0.94 0.10
CA HIS A 90 -4.83 0.24 0.40
C HIS A 90 -4.77 -1.16 -0.21
N SER A 91 -5.10 -2.19 0.57
CA SER A 91 -5.18 -3.55 0.04
C SER A 91 -6.51 -3.78 -0.66
N ILE A 92 -6.47 -4.19 -1.92
CA ILE A 92 -7.66 -4.47 -2.73
C ILE A 92 -8.34 -5.79 -2.35
N ASP A 93 -7.57 -6.75 -1.84
CA ASP A 93 -8.04 -8.12 -1.56
C ASP A 93 -8.05 -8.47 -0.07
N GLY A 94 -7.78 -7.48 0.80
CA GLY A 94 -7.81 -7.64 2.25
C GLY A 94 -6.63 -8.44 2.80
N ARG A 95 -5.53 -8.55 2.03
CA ARG A 95 -4.24 -9.05 2.53
C ARG A 95 -3.55 -7.98 3.38
N ALA A 96 -2.62 -8.43 4.23
CA ALA A 96 -1.72 -7.51 4.92
C ALA A 96 -0.88 -6.73 3.91
N ILE A 97 -0.52 -5.49 4.24
CA ILE A 97 0.39 -4.66 3.46
C ILE A 97 1.76 -4.73 4.14
N SER A 98 2.76 -5.21 3.42
CA SER A 98 4.16 -5.23 3.87
C SER A 98 5.00 -4.45 2.86
N VAL A 99 5.66 -3.39 3.34
CA VAL A 99 6.51 -2.53 2.52
C VAL A 99 7.94 -2.67 3.01
N HIS A 100 8.85 -2.94 2.07
CA HIS A 100 10.27 -2.91 2.30
C HIS A 100 10.91 -1.93 1.34
N VAL A 101 11.82 -1.11 1.86
CA VAL A 101 12.65 -0.18 1.12
C VAL A 101 14.03 -0.18 1.74
N ALA A 102 15.05 0.22 0.97
CA ALA A 102 16.37 0.46 1.55
C ALA A 102 16.27 1.50 2.69
N SER A 103 17.04 1.32 3.77
CA SER A 103 16.88 2.14 5.00
C SER A 103 17.01 3.65 4.76
N ALA A 104 17.81 4.08 3.78
CA ALA A 104 17.94 5.49 3.39
C ALA A 104 16.69 6.04 2.66
N SER A 105 15.90 5.17 2.05
CA SER A 105 14.72 5.50 1.25
C SER A 105 13.43 5.61 2.07
N GLY A 106 13.43 5.12 3.32
CA GLY A 106 12.28 5.21 4.21
C GLY A 106 11.82 6.66 4.47
N GLN A 107 12.76 7.61 4.52
CA GLN A 107 12.45 9.04 4.68
C GLN A 107 11.79 9.65 3.44
N VAL A 108 12.13 9.15 2.25
CA VAL A 108 11.55 9.58 0.97
C VAL A 108 10.12 9.04 0.83
N PHE A 109 9.88 7.79 1.25
CA PHE A 109 8.58 7.12 1.20
C PHE A 109 7.60 7.59 2.30
N GLY A 110 7.99 8.55 3.14
CA GLY A 110 7.11 9.14 4.15
C GLY A 110 7.17 8.48 5.53
N GLY A 111 8.21 7.69 5.83
CA GLY A 111 8.56 7.22 7.17
C GLY A 111 7.38 6.76 8.03
N GLY A 112 6.93 5.51 7.85
CA GLY A 112 5.96 4.84 8.70
C GLY A 112 6.61 3.67 9.43
N ASN A 113 6.17 3.40 10.67
CA ASN A 113 6.50 2.18 11.41
C ASN A 113 5.72 0.98 10.88
#